data_AF-A0A9P9P536-F1
#
_entry.id   AF-A0A9P9P536-F1
#
_cell.length_a   1.000
_cell.length_b   1.000
_cell.length_c   1.000
_cell.angle_alpha   90.00
_cell.angle_beta   90.00
_cell.angle_gamma   90.00
#
_symmetry.space_group_name_H-M   'P 1'
#
loop_
_entity.id
_entity.type
_entity.pdbx_description
1 polymer ?
#
loop_
_entity_poly.entity_id
_entity_poly.type
_entity_poly.pdbx_seq_one_letter_code
_entity_poly.pdbx_strand_id
1 'polypeptide(L)'
;MAEEQAAHHLLNVVEERGLNVDLDKILLGFEDEDTKIALAEWVEEYLHEDTLLTREELELYQTLKRKGLSHQYESEGEPIRPILDHEIASAIESLQSSTAAIEEQCKILEAQKDALMRLKALDKPNLDVEHARNERRRKEGQEKARLDVAVDDASTFLTEQLTETQREIDTEKSTIKNYLVERFGSDDQILNRLPGIVSQIVTEPEISEDEKSIEQWCKAIISFRTAEIKARVDTTYLENLSGQSPNLTTGEPESQLEERKAAFQAEMEELYSEIASVTEMVVEHEIKKPMNEMRDRKDRETTQARSAWLNYVLSTLDYMGKRLNTIAACTKDTDEFQQALAHINGAATKRMSDTHAATSTPSRRRTTSGPLSAFTPMVKLKPAKALDLPVALQDALRHAGISFNHDSIGSLQDSLIQAQFERARKLQHHYESASTSAHDSLAERSSKADTDSRIISSALYKYSPFQQINLTNPKLDEQLKAIERELESKDRELLEAEGSELSLSDPKVRAFIAKYGK
;
A
#
# COMPACT_ATOMS: atom_id res chain seq x y z
N MET A 1 -66.68 -2.35 7.40
CA MET A 1 -65.95 -1.72 8.54
C MET A 1 -65.97 -0.20 8.40
N ALA A 2 -65.51 0.39 7.30
CA ALA A 2 -65.64 1.84 7.06
C ALA A 2 -67.11 2.30 6.90
N GLU A 3 -67.94 1.50 6.22
CA GLU A 3 -69.35 1.83 5.96
C GLU A 3 -70.22 1.89 7.24
N GLU A 4 -70.02 0.98 8.19
CA GLU A 4 -70.72 0.99 9.48
C GLU A 4 -70.26 2.19 10.33
N GLN A 5 -68.97 2.56 10.24
CA GLN A 5 -68.44 3.75 10.91
C GLN A 5 -69.01 5.05 10.33
N ALA A 6 -69.22 5.12 9.02
CA ALA A 6 -69.86 6.26 8.37
C ALA A 6 -71.33 6.42 8.80
N ALA A 7 -72.10 5.33 8.89
CA ALA A 7 -73.47 5.36 9.39
C ALA A 7 -73.54 5.82 10.86
N HIS A 8 -72.63 5.32 11.71
CA HIS A 8 -72.52 5.76 13.10
C HIS A 8 -72.06 7.22 13.25
N HIS A 9 -71.16 7.70 12.40
CA HIS A 9 -70.71 9.10 12.39
C HIS A 9 -71.84 10.04 12.00
N LEU A 10 -72.61 9.70 10.97
CA LEU A 10 -73.78 10.49 10.56
C LEU A 10 -74.85 10.51 11.67
N LEU A 11 -75.11 9.38 12.33
CA LEU A 11 -76.05 9.30 13.44
C LEU A 11 -75.62 10.18 14.63
N ASN A 12 -74.34 10.12 15.02
CA ASN A 12 -73.80 10.96 16.08
C ASN A 12 -73.93 12.45 15.75
N VAL A 13 -73.60 12.86 14.52
CA VAL A 13 -73.69 14.26 14.10
C VAL A 13 -75.14 14.77 14.06
N VAL A 14 -76.10 13.92 13.68
CA VAL A 14 -77.54 14.24 13.69
C VAL A 14 -78.08 14.35 15.12
N GLU A 15 -77.67 13.43 16.00
CA GLU A 15 -78.06 13.43 17.41
C GLU A 15 -77.49 14.63 18.18
N GLU A 16 -76.20 14.93 18.02
CA GLU A 16 -75.53 16.08 18.66
C GLU A 16 -76.13 17.43 18.29
N ARG A 17 -76.72 17.54 17.09
CA ARG A 17 -77.32 18.78 16.54
C ARG A 17 -78.83 18.87 16.72
N GLY A 18 -79.47 17.84 17.28
CA GLY A 18 -80.91 17.83 17.59
C GLY A 18 -81.81 17.96 16.35
N LEU A 19 -81.39 17.43 15.20
CA LEU A 19 -82.18 17.44 13.97
C LEU A 19 -83.18 16.28 14.01
N ASN A 20 -84.49 16.57 13.99
CA ASN A 20 -85.56 15.56 13.95
C ASN A 20 -85.62 14.88 12.56
N VAL A 21 -84.80 13.86 12.36
CA VAL A 21 -84.83 13.01 11.16
C VAL A 21 -85.18 11.57 11.59
N ASP A 22 -85.97 10.89 10.76
CA ASP A 22 -86.37 9.48 10.98
C ASP A 22 -85.14 8.57 10.89
N LEU A 23 -84.67 8.10 12.04
CA LEU A 23 -83.48 7.24 12.16
C LEU A 23 -83.61 5.95 11.33
N ASP A 24 -84.81 5.37 11.30
CA ASP A 24 -85.13 4.15 10.56
C ASP A 24 -84.99 4.34 9.04
N LYS A 25 -85.21 5.55 8.51
CA LYS A 25 -85.05 5.85 7.08
C LYS A 25 -83.59 6.03 6.69
N ILE A 26 -82.76 6.55 7.59
CA ILE A 26 -81.31 6.66 7.37
C ILE A 26 -80.70 5.27 7.34
N LEU A 27 -81.06 4.41 8.31
CA LEU A 27 -80.61 3.02 8.35
C LEU A 27 -81.06 2.23 7.11
N LEU A 28 -82.31 2.40 6.66
CA LEU A 28 -82.80 1.80 5.41
C LEU A 28 -82.00 2.22 4.17
N GLY A 29 -81.50 3.47 4.14
CA GLY A 29 -80.65 3.98 3.06
C GLY A 29 -79.22 3.41 3.07
N PHE A 30 -78.75 2.90 4.20
CA PHE A 30 -77.46 2.19 4.30
C PHE A 30 -77.59 0.66 4.14
N GLU A 31 -78.81 0.12 4.07
CA GLU A 31 -79.09 -1.30 3.80
C GLU A 31 -79.10 -1.63 2.30
N ASP A 32 -79.28 -0.63 1.42
CA ASP A 32 -79.32 -0.79 -0.03
C ASP A 32 -77.90 -0.65 -0.64
N GLU A 33 -77.39 -1.71 -1.30
CA GLU A 33 -75.97 -1.85 -1.66
C GLU A 33 -75.46 -0.77 -2.64
N ASP A 34 -76.31 -0.27 -3.55
CA ASP A 34 -75.93 0.76 -4.52
C ASP A 34 -75.87 2.16 -3.88
N THR A 35 -76.72 2.44 -2.89
CA THR A 35 -76.79 3.75 -2.22
C THR A 35 -75.86 3.84 -1.02
N LYS A 36 -75.54 2.71 -0.38
CA LYS A 36 -74.61 2.60 0.75
C LYS A 36 -73.21 3.14 0.46
N ILE A 37 -72.66 2.83 -0.72
CA ILE A 37 -71.32 3.29 -1.11
C ILE A 37 -71.32 4.81 -1.34
N ALA A 38 -72.31 5.31 -2.09
CA ALA A 38 -72.45 6.75 -2.36
C ALA A 38 -72.73 7.56 -1.07
N LEU A 39 -73.49 7.00 -0.13
CA LEU A 39 -73.76 7.61 1.18
C LEU A 39 -72.52 7.61 2.07
N ALA A 40 -71.72 6.55 2.07
CA ALA A 40 -70.46 6.50 2.83
C ALA A 40 -69.44 7.52 2.28
N GLU A 41 -69.31 7.60 0.95
CA GLU A 41 -68.45 8.60 0.29
C GLU A 41 -68.94 10.04 0.56
N TRP A 42 -70.25 10.27 0.60
CA TRP A 42 -70.83 11.56 0.95
C TRP A 42 -70.61 11.92 2.43
N VAL A 43 -70.77 10.97 3.35
CA VAL A 43 -70.52 11.21 4.78
C VAL A 43 -69.05 11.53 5.01
N GLU A 44 -68.15 10.79 4.37
CA GLU A 44 -66.73 11.14 4.41
C GLU A 44 -66.51 12.53 3.80
N GLU A 45 -66.89 12.79 2.55
CA GLU A 45 -66.60 14.06 1.88
C GLU A 45 -67.15 15.33 2.57
N TYR A 46 -68.35 15.26 3.19
CA TYR A 46 -69.06 16.45 3.68
C TYR A 46 -69.11 16.59 5.21
N LEU A 47 -68.93 15.53 6.01
CA LEU A 47 -68.97 15.57 7.48
C LEU A 47 -67.56 15.49 8.11
N HIS A 48 -66.82 16.61 8.08
CA HIS A 48 -65.50 16.77 8.71
C HIS A 48 -65.52 17.84 9.81
N GLU A 49 -64.55 17.82 10.74
CA GLU A 49 -64.42 18.82 11.82
C GLU A 49 -64.34 20.27 11.28
N ASP A 50 -63.78 20.46 10.09
CA ASP A 50 -63.65 21.78 9.44
C ASP A 50 -64.94 22.27 8.74
N THR A 51 -65.86 21.37 8.36
CA THR A 51 -67.12 21.71 7.67
C THR A 51 -68.33 21.75 8.61
N LEU A 52 -68.17 21.20 9.81
CA LEU A 52 -69.22 21.05 10.82
C LEU A 52 -69.09 22.13 11.90
N LEU A 53 -69.99 23.11 11.91
CA LEU A 53 -70.06 24.10 13.01
C LEU A 53 -70.23 23.37 14.34
N THR A 54 -69.37 23.64 15.31
CA THR A 54 -69.49 23.07 16.65
C THR A 54 -70.81 23.52 17.32
N ARG A 55 -71.27 22.80 18.35
CA ARG A 55 -72.53 23.13 19.05
C ARG A 55 -72.55 24.58 19.57
N GLU A 56 -71.42 25.05 20.07
CA GLU A 56 -71.27 26.43 20.57
C GLU A 56 -71.39 27.45 19.42
N GLU A 57 -70.78 27.18 18.27
CA GLU A 57 -70.87 28.04 17.08
C GLU A 57 -72.27 28.04 16.47
N LEU A 58 -72.98 26.92 16.51
CA LEU A 58 -74.35 26.80 16.03
C LEU A 58 -75.33 27.54 16.96
N GLU A 59 -75.16 27.44 18.28
CA GLU A 59 -75.92 28.26 19.24
C GLU A 59 -75.61 29.75 19.06
N LEU A 60 -74.36 30.11 18.78
CA LEU A 60 -73.97 31.49 18.47
C LEU A 60 -74.64 32.00 17.19
N TYR A 61 -74.62 31.21 16.11
CA TYR A 61 -75.27 31.57 14.85
C TYR A 61 -76.78 31.69 15.00
N GLN A 62 -77.43 30.78 15.72
CA GLN A 62 -78.87 30.86 15.99
C GLN A 62 -79.25 32.04 16.89
N THR A 63 -78.42 32.38 17.88
CA THR A 63 -78.66 33.55 18.73
C THR A 63 -78.44 34.86 17.95
N LEU A 64 -77.46 34.91 17.05
CA LEU A 64 -77.26 36.02 16.11
C LEU A 64 -78.44 36.17 15.14
N LYS A 65 -78.94 35.07 14.59
CA LYS A 65 -80.12 35.04 13.70
C LYS A 65 -81.40 35.45 14.41
N ARG A 66 -81.62 34.98 15.64
CA ARG A 66 -82.80 35.31 16.47
C ARG A 66 -82.79 36.76 16.94
N LYS A 67 -81.61 37.35 17.12
CA LYS A 67 -81.44 38.78 17.43
C LYS A 67 -81.47 39.69 16.19
N GLY A 68 -81.65 39.15 14.98
CA GLY A 68 -81.69 39.91 13.74
C GLY A 68 -80.35 40.56 13.36
N LEU A 69 -79.25 40.10 13.95
CA LEU A 69 -77.90 40.64 13.76
C LEU A 69 -77.15 39.99 12.60
N SER A 70 -77.69 38.92 12.01
CA SER A 70 -77.07 38.24 10.86
C SER A 70 -76.87 39.18 9.67
N HIS A 71 -77.82 40.08 9.40
CA HIS A 71 -77.71 41.05 8.30
C HIS A 71 -76.77 42.24 8.59
N GLN A 72 -76.30 42.41 9.84
CA GLN A 72 -75.29 43.42 10.15
C GLN A 72 -73.87 42.96 9.81
N TYR A 73 -73.68 41.65 9.58
CA TYR A 73 -72.40 41.08 9.15
C TYR A 73 -72.43 40.55 7.70
N GLU A 74 -73.62 40.43 7.08
CA GLU A 74 -73.80 40.14 5.65
C GLU A 74 -73.91 41.40 4.77
N SER A 75 -74.05 42.59 5.36
CA SER A 75 -74.13 43.86 4.64
C SER A 75 -72.79 44.59 4.72
N GLU A 76 -72.14 44.81 3.57
CA GLU A 76 -71.08 45.80 3.43
C GLU A 76 -71.63 47.19 3.82
N GLY A 77 -71.37 47.62 5.04
CA GLY A 77 -71.65 48.98 5.50
C GLY A 77 -72.48 49.03 6.78
N GLU A 78 -71.83 49.44 7.86
CA GLU A 78 -72.49 49.78 9.13
C GLU A 78 -73.51 50.93 8.95
N PRO A 79 -74.66 50.88 9.63
CA PRO A 79 -75.60 52.00 9.64
C PRO A 79 -75.00 53.20 10.38
N ILE A 80 -74.65 54.25 9.64
CA ILE A 80 -74.03 55.48 10.16
C ILE A 80 -75.05 56.26 11.02
N ARG A 81 -74.83 56.25 12.33
CA ARG A 81 -75.39 57.23 13.27
C ARG A 81 -74.81 58.63 12.94
N PRO A 82 -75.58 59.73 13.05
CA PRO A 82 -75.03 61.07 12.89
C PRO A 82 -73.92 61.29 13.93
N ILE A 83 -72.71 61.55 13.42
CA ILE A 83 -71.46 61.65 14.19
C ILE A 83 -71.55 62.86 15.13
N LEU A 84 -71.39 62.65 16.43
CA LEU A 84 -71.30 63.75 17.39
C LEU A 84 -69.92 64.43 17.29
N ASP A 85 -69.83 65.74 17.55
CA ASP A 85 -68.55 66.49 17.46
C ASP A 85 -67.40 65.90 18.30
N HIS A 86 -67.70 65.26 19.45
CA HIS A 86 -66.69 64.57 20.25
C HIS A 86 -66.20 63.26 19.61
N GLU A 87 -67.07 62.57 18.85
CA GLU A 87 -66.71 61.39 18.06
C GLU A 87 -65.85 61.82 16.86
N ILE A 88 -66.13 63.00 16.26
CA ILE A 88 -65.25 63.61 15.23
C ILE A 88 -63.88 63.96 15.83
N ALA A 89 -63.84 64.61 17.00
CA ALA A 89 -62.58 64.95 17.65
C ALA A 89 -61.76 63.72 18.03
N SER A 90 -62.40 62.69 18.59
CA SER A 90 -61.76 61.40 18.90
C SER A 90 -61.29 60.66 17.64
N ALA A 91 -62.09 60.69 16.57
CA ALA A 91 -61.69 60.10 15.28
C ALA A 91 -60.51 60.85 14.65
N ILE A 92 -60.44 62.19 14.78
CA ILE A 92 -59.30 63.00 14.32
C ILE A 92 -58.06 62.66 15.14
N GLU A 93 -58.16 62.58 16.47
CA GLU A 93 -57.03 62.22 17.33
C GLU A 93 -56.55 60.78 17.08
N SER A 94 -57.46 59.84 16.91
CA SER A 94 -57.17 58.46 16.51
C SER A 94 -56.53 58.38 15.13
N LEU A 95 -57.02 59.15 14.15
CA LEU A 95 -56.44 59.22 12.82
C LEU A 95 -55.05 59.86 12.84
N GLN A 96 -54.83 60.91 13.63
CA GLN A 96 -53.52 61.53 13.81
C GLN A 96 -52.54 60.58 14.49
N SER A 97 -52.98 59.86 15.53
CA SER A 97 -52.18 58.81 16.18
C SER A 97 -51.83 57.68 15.21
N SER A 98 -52.81 57.22 14.42
CA SER A 98 -52.60 56.21 13.38
C SER A 98 -51.67 56.71 12.27
N THR A 99 -51.80 57.97 11.84
CA THR A 99 -50.92 58.59 10.84
C THR A 99 -49.50 58.70 11.38
N ALA A 100 -49.31 59.11 12.64
CA ALA A 100 -48.00 59.15 13.27
C ALA A 100 -47.37 57.76 13.40
N ALA A 101 -48.16 56.74 13.74
CA ALA A 101 -47.70 55.35 13.78
C ALA A 101 -47.32 54.82 12.38
N ILE A 102 -48.09 55.18 11.35
CA ILE A 102 -47.78 54.84 9.95
C ILE A 102 -46.50 55.54 9.50
N GLU A 103 -46.31 56.81 9.84
CA GLU A 103 -45.06 57.53 9.53
C GLU A 103 -43.84 56.92 10.22
N GLU A 104 -43.98 56.45 11.47
CA GLU A 104 -42.92 55.74 12.17
C GLU A 104 -42.61 54.39 11.49
N GLN A 105 -43.64 53.64 11.10
CA GLN A 105 -43.48 52.39 10.34
C GLN A 105 -42.83 52.65 8.97
N CYS A 106 -43.20 53.71 8.26
CA CYS A 106 -42.56 54.11 7.00
C CYS A 106 -41.07 54.43 7.21
N LYS A 107 -40.72 55.16 8.26
CA LYS A 107 -39.31 55.43 8.60
C LYS A 107 -38.53 54.16 8.91
N ILE A 108 -39.14 53.22 9.63
CA ILE A 108 -38.52 51.91 9.91
C ILE A 108 -38.33 51.11 8.61
N LEU A 109 -39.32 51.09 7.73
CA LEU A 109 -39.24 50.39 6.44
C LEU A 109 -38.20 51.03 5.51
N GLU A 110 -38.07 52.35 5.51
CA GLU A 110 -37.00 53.05 4.79
C GLU A 110 -35.62 52.68 5.35
N ALA A 111 -35.47 52.66 6.67
CA ALA A 111 -34.23 52.22 7.31
C ALA A 111 -33.91 50.74 7.00
N GLN A 112 -34.91 49.86 6.97
CA GLN A 112 -34.76 48.46 6.60
C GLN A 112 -34.40 48.31 5.11
N LYS A 113 -35.04 49.07 4.22
CA LYS A 113 -34.73 49.13 2.79
C LYS A 113 -33.29 49.58 2.57
N ASP A 114 -32.85 50.62 3.25
CA ASP A 114 -31.48 51.12 3.16
C ASP A 114 -30.47 50.10 3.70
N ALA A 115 -30.78 49.43 4.81
CA ALA A 115 -29.97 48.33 5.34
C ALA A 115 -29.87 47.15 4.36
N LEU A 116 -30.99 46.75 3.73
CA LEU A 116 -31.02 45.71 2.70
C LEU A 116 -30.24 46.12 1.45
N MET A 117 -30.33 47.38 1.02
CA MET A 117 -29.54 47.88 -0.11
C MET A 117 -28.04 47.89 0.20
N ARG A 118 -27.65 48.20 1.44
CA ARG A 118 -26.26 48.09 1.90
C ARG A 118 -25.79 46.64 1.96
N LEU A 119 -26.62 45.72 2.46
CA LEU A 119 -26.32 44.29 2.47
C LEU A 119 -26.18 43.74 1.04
N LYS A 120 -27.08 44.11 0.12
CA LYS A 120 -26.99 43.73 -1.30
C LYS A 120 -25.76 44.30 -1.99
N ALA A 121 -25.27 45.47 -1.56
CA ALA A 121 -24.01 46.02 -2.06
C ALA A 121 -22.78 45.25 -1.54
N LEU A 122 -22.83 44.76 -0.30
CA LEU A 122 -21.79 43.91 0.31
C LEU A 122 -21.82 42.46 -0.19
N ASP A 123 -23.00 41.96 -0.55
CA ASP A 123 -23.23 40.60 -1.08
C ASP A 123 -22.95 40.49 -2.58
N LYS A 124 -22.42 41.55 -3.22
CA LYS A 124 -21.80 41.37 -4.53
C LYS A 124 -20.59 40.47 -4.34
N PRO A 125 -20.60 39.23 -4.86
CA PRO A 125 -19.44 38.36 -4.74
C PRO A 125 -18.27 39.09 -5.37
N ASN A 126 -17.19 39.25 -4.62
CA ASN A 126 -15.98 39.87 -5.13
C ASN A 126 -15.39 38.90 -6.18
N LEU A 127 -15.85 39.06 -7.43
CA LEU A 127 -15.51 38.19 -8.55
C LEU A 127 -13.99 38.08 -8.71
N ASP A 128 -13.26 39.16 -8.42
CA ASP A 128 -11.79 39.18 -8.47
C ASP A 128 -11.17 38.20 -7.47
N VAL A 129 -11.73 38.06 -6.26
CA VAL A 129 -11.25 37.13 -5.24
C VAL A 129 -11.53 35.67 -5.64
N GLU A 130 -12.71 35.39 -6.18
CA GLU A 130 -13.03 34.04 -6.66
C GLU A 130 -12.26 33.67 -7.94
N HIS A 131 -12.04 34.62 -8.86
CA HIS A 131 -11.15 34.44 -10.02
C HIS A 131 -9.71 34.17 -9.59
N ALA A 132 -9.15 34.96 -8.66
CA ALA A 132 -7.81 34.73 -8.13
C ALA A 132 -7.68 33.36 -7.44
N ARG A 133 -8.73 32.94 -6.71
CA ARG A 133 -8.78 31.62 -6.06
C ARG A 133 -8.83 30.47 -7.06
N ASN A 134 -9.62 30.61 -8.13
CA ASN A 134 -9.71 29.59 -9.17
C ASN A 134 -8.42 29.50 -9.99
N GLU A 135 -7.79 30.62 -10.32
CA GLU A 135 -6.46 30.63 -10.97
C GLU A 135 -5.40 29.98 -10.09
N ARG A 136 -5.41 30.22 -8.78
CA ARG A 136 -4.51 29.53 -7.84
C ARG A 136 -4.74 28.03 -7.85
N ARG A 137 -5.98 27.56 -7.77
CA ARG A 137 -6.30 26.12 -7.85
C ARG A 137 -5.90 25.50 -9.18
N ARG A 138 -6.06 26.22 -10.29
CA ARG A 138 -5.65 25.75 -11.61
C ARG A 138 -4.13 25.58 -11.67
N LYS A 139 -3.37 26.55 -11.16
CA LYS A 139 -1.90 26.46 -11.07
C LYS A 139 -1.44 25.33 -10.16
N GLU A 140 -2.03 25.21 -8.96
CA GLU A 140 -1.76 24.10 -8.03
C GLU A 140 -2.09 22.74 -8.66
N GLY A 141 -3.18 22.64 -9.41
CA GLY A 141 -3.56 21.42 -10.14
C GLY A 141 -2.59 21.07 -11.26
N GLN A 142 -2.10 22.07 -12.00
CA GLN A 142 -1.07 21.86 -13.04
C GLN A 142 0.28 21.47 -12.44
N GLU A 143 0.68 22.09 -11.34
CA GLU A 143 1.90 21.74 -10.62
C GLU A 143 1.82 20.33 -10.03
N LYS A 144 0.68 19.97 -9.42
CA LYS A 144 0.44 18.61 -8.94
C LYS A 144 0.54 17.60 -10.08
N ALA A 145 -0.16 17.82 -11.19
CA ALA A 145 -0.09 16.91 -12.33
C ALA A 145 1.34 16.78 -12.89
N ARG A 146 2.10 17.88 -12.92
CA ARG A 146 3.52 17.86 -13.32
C ARG A 146 4.38 17.06 -12.34
N LEU A 147 4.14 17.20 -11.03
CA LEU A 147 4.86 16.45 -10.00
C LEU A 147 4.50 14.97 -10.06
N ASP A 148 3.23 14.62 -10.27
CA ASP A 148 2.78 13.23 -10.40
C ASP A 148 3.48 12.56 -11.60
N VAL A 149 3.54 13.22 -12.77
CA VAL A 149 4.29 12.73 -13.94
C VAL A 149 5.79 12.60 -13.62
N ALA A 150 6.40 13.58 -12.98
CA ALA A 150 7.82 13.52 -12.64
C ALA A 150 8.14 12.40 -11.63
N VAL A 151 7.22 12.09 -10.72
CA VAL A 151 7.36 10.97 -9.78
C VAL A 151 7.20 9.64 -10.49
N ASP A 152 6.23 9.51 -11.40
CA ASP A 152 6.06 8.31 -12.23
C ASP A 152 7.31 8.07 -13.12
N ASP A 153 7.83 9.12 -13.77
CA ASP A 153 9.07 9.06 -14.56
C ASP A 153 10.28 8.65 -13.70
N ALA A 154 10.42 9.23 -12.51
CA ALA A 154 11.50 8.85 -11.59
C ALA A 154 11.35 7.40 -11.08
N SER A 155 10.12 6.94 -10.88
CA SER A 155 9.84 5.58 -10.41
C SER A 155 10.14 4.54 -11.50
N THR A 156 9.73 4.81 -12.74
CA THR A 156 10.00 3.95 -13.89
C THR A 156 11.50 3.88 -14.18
N PHE A 157 12.19 5.03 -14.18
CA PHE A 157 13.64 5.09 -14.32
C PHE A 157 14.37 4.30 -13.21
N LEU A 158 13.95 4.44 -11.95
CA LEU A 158 14.55 3.69 -10.84
C LEU A 158 14.34 2.19 -11.04
N THR A 159 13.13 1.76 -11.41
CA THR A 159 12.86 0.34 -11.66
C THR A 159 13.69 -0.21 -12.82
N GLU A 160 13.83 0.53 -13.91
CA GLU A 160 14.66 0.14 -15.05
C GLU A 160 16.13 -0.05 -14.63
N GLN A 161 16.70 0.96 -13.96
CA GLN A 161 18.07 0.91 -13.45
C GLN A 161 18.30 -0.25 -12.48
N LEU A 162 17.32 -0.53 -11.62
CA LEU A 162 17.41 -1.62 -10.66
C LEU A 162 17.32 -2.99 -11.34
N THR A 163 16.49 -3.12 -12.38
CA THR A 163 16.43 -4.36 -13.17
C THR A 163 17.67 -4.57 -14.02
N GLU A 164 18.25 -3.51 -14.57
CA GLU A 164 19.48 -3.59 -15.35
C GLU A 164 20.66 -4.00 -14.47
N THR A 165 20.85 -3.31 -13.34
CA THR A 165 21.88 -3.67 -12.36
C THR A 165 21.71 -5.09 -11.81
N GLN A 166 20.47 -5.55 -11.59
CA GLN A 166 20.20 -6.95 -11.23
C GLN A 166 20.63 -7.92 -12.34
N ARG A 167 20.35 -7.61 -13.62
CA ARG A 167 20.82 -8.43 -14.75
C ARG A 167 22.34 -8.45 -14.84
N GLU A 168 23.00 -7.31 -14.65
CA GLU A 168 24.48 -7.24 -14.64
C GLU A 168 25.07 -8.18 -13.59
N ILE A 169 24.56 -8.15 -12.33
CA ILE A 169 24.99 -9.08 -11.27
C ILE A 169 24.76 -10.53 -11.66
N ASP A 170 23.59 -10.85 -12.23
CA ASP A 170 23.28 -12.23 -12.63
C ASP A 170 24.24 -12.71 -13.75
N THR A 171 24.60 -11.83 -14.68
CA THR A 171 25.61 -12.13 -15.70
C THR A 171 27.01 -12.29 -15.10
N GLU A 172 27.42 -11.45 -14.16
CA GLU A 172 28.71 -11.56 -13.46
C GLU A 172 28.79 -12.87 -12.66
N LYS A 173 27.75 -13.20 -11.90
CA LYS A 173 27.63 -14.46 -11.15
C LYS A 173 27.70 -15.68 -12.07
N SER A 174 27.06 -15.62 -13.24
CA SER A 174 27.14 -16.69 -14.23
C SER A 174 28.54 -16.84 -14.83
N THR A 175 29.22 -15.72 -15.09
CA THR A 175 30.61 -15.67 -15.57
C THR A 175 31.56 -16.28 -14.55
N ILE A 176 31.46 -15.85 -13.27
CA ILE A 176 32.25 -16.40 -12.16
C ILE A 176 32.01 -17.90 -12.05
N LYS A 177 30.75 -18.35 -12.08
CA LYS A 177 30.40 -19.78 -12.01
C LYS A 177 31.04 -20.58 -13.15
N ASN A 178 30.96 -20.11 -14.38
CA ASN A 178 31.55 -20.80 -15.53
C ASN A 178 33.07 -20.86 -15.42
N TYR A 179 33.70 -19.75 -15.05
CA TYR A 179 35.13 -19.68 -14.77
C TYR A 179 35.54 -20.67 -13.68
N LEU A 180 34.76 -20.78 -12.61
CA LEU A 180 35.02 -21.65 -11.47
C LEU A 180 34.91 -23.13 -11.85
N VAL A 181 33.93 -23.51 -12.69
CA VAL A 181 33.80 -24.87 -13.25
C VAL A 181 34.99 -25.22 -14.14
N GLU A 182 35.38 -24.34 -15.06
CA GLU A 182 36.53 -24.58 -15.94
C GLU A 182 37.83 -24.73 -15.14
N ARG A 183 38.04 -23.86 -14.15
CA ARG A 183 39.25 -23.88 -13.31
C ARG A 183 39.29 -25.06 -12.36
N PHE A 184 38.19 -25.44 -11.73
CA PHE A 184 38.14 -26.65 -10.91
C PHE A 184 38.33 -27.91 -11.77
N GLY A 185 37.78 -27.96 -12.98
CA GLY A 185 38.08 -29.05 -13.92
C GLY A 185 39.56 -29.14 -14.27
N SER A 186 40.23 -28.00 -14.51
CA SER A 186 41.69 -27.96 -14.73
C SER A 186 42.47 -28.40 -13.48
N ASP A 187 42.03 -28.00 -12.30
CA ASP A 187 42.69 -28.33 -11.03
C ASP A 187 42.54 -29.81 -10.69
N ASP A 188 41.36 -30.38 -10.89
CA ASP A 188 41.13 -31.81 -10.73
C ASP A 188 42.00 -32.63 -11.68
N GLN A 189 42.23 -32.16 -12.91
CA GLN A 189 43.17 -32.82 -13.83
C GLN A 189 44.61 -32.80 -13.31
N ILE A 190 45.05 -31.70 -12.70
CA ILE A 190 46.38 -31.59 -12.11
C ILE A 190 46.48 -32.49 -10.87
N LEU A 191 45.47 -32.44 -9.99
CA LEU A 191 45.40 -33.25 -8.78
C LEU A 191 45.33 -34.75 -9.10
N ASN A 192 44.63 -35.15 -10.16
CA ASN A 192 44.60 -36.55 -10.62
C ASN A 192 45.95 -37.05 -11.13
N ARG A 193 46.82 -36.16 -11.62
CA ARG A 193 48.20 -36.50 -12.03
C ARG A 193 49.18 -36.49 -10.86
N LEU A 194 48.83 -35.84 -9.76
CA LEU A 194 49.68 -35.67 -8.58
C LEU A 194 50.10 -37.02 -7.95
N PRO A 195 49.22 -38.03 -7.76
CA PRO A 195 49.63 -39.32 -7.21
C PRO A 195 50.74 -40.01 -8.00
N GLY A 196 50.77 -39.84 -9.33
CA GLY A 196 51.83 -40.38 -10.18
C GLY A 196 53.17 -39.67 -10.02
N ILE A 197 53.15 -38.39 -9.64
CA ILE A 197 54.34 -37.61 -9.30
C ILE A 197 54.79 -37.96 -7.87
N VAL A 198 53.85 -38.05 -6.94
CA VAL A 198 54.14 -38.43 -5.55
C VAL A 198 54.71 -39.84 -5.48
N SER A 199 54.22 -40.79 -6.28
CA SER A 199 54.81 -42.13 -6.32
C SER A 199 56.26 -42.14 -6.82
N GLN A 200 56.65 -41.21 -7.71
CA GLN A 200 58.05 -41.02 -8.13
C GLN A 200 58.93 -40.34 -7.07
N ILE A 201 58.33 -39.57 -6.16
CA ILE A 201 59.03 -38.94 -5.03
C ILE A 201 59.19 -39.93 -3.86
N VAL A 202 58.13 -40.68 -3.57
CA VAL A 202 57.98 -41.58 -2.42
C VAL A 202 58.56 -42.97 -2.67
N THR A 203 58.91 -43.35 -3.90
CA THR A 203 59.75 -44.52 -4.13
C THR A 203 60.99 -44.37 -3.28
N GLU A 204 60.99 -45.09 -2.15
CA GLU A 204 62.08 -45.14 -1.21
C GLU A 204 63.32 -45.53 -2.00
N PRO A 205 64.47 -44.84 -1.78
CA PRO A 205 65.71 -45.45 -2.25
C PRO A 205 65.75 -46.81 -1.52
N GLU A 206 65.92 -47.91 -2.25
CA GLU A 206 66.17 -49.21 -1.62
C GLU A 206 67.40 -49.04 -0.73
N ILE A 207 67.15 -48.80 0.55
CA ILE A 207 68.20 -48.63 1.54
C ILE A 207 68.78 -50.02 1.73
N SER A 208 69.99 -50.18 1.19
CA SER A 208 71.07 -50.87 1.90
C SER A 208 71.00 -52.41 1.96
N GLU A 209 70.78 -53.09 0.84
CA GLU A 209 71.54 -54.34 0.60
C GLU A 209 72.88 -54.06 -0.10
N ASP A 210 72.93 -53.02 -0.94
CA ASP A 210 74.12 -52.69 -1.72
C ASP A 210 75.29 -52.17 -0.89
N GLU A 211 75.09 -51.40 0.19
CA GLU A 211 76.23 -50.83 0.93
C GLU A 211 76.99 -51.89 1.72
N LYS A 212 76.27 -52.75 2.44
CA LYS A 212 76.85 -53.87 3.16
C LYS A 212 77.45 -54.88 2.20
N SER A 213 76.82 -55.08 1.03
CA SER A 213 77.37 -55.98 0.03
C SER A 213 78.65 -55.40 -0.59
N ILE A 214 78.71 -54.12 -0.99
CA ILE A 214 79.91 -53.48 -1.55
C ILE A 214 81.09 -53.60 -0.58
N GLU A 215 80.88 -53.36 0.71
CA GLU A 215 81.95 -53.50 1.71
C GLU A 215 82.40 -54.96 1.86
N GLN A 216 81.47 -55.92 1.80
CA GLN A 216 81.78 -57.35 1.80
C GLN A 216 82.53 -57.79 0.54
N TRP A 217 82.12 -57.32 -0.65
CA TRP A 217 82.79 -57.59 -1.92
C TRP A 217 84.20 -56.99 -1.93
N CYS A 218 84.38 -55.77 -1.44
CA CYS A 218 85.71 -55.15 -1.33
C CYS A 218 86.61 -55.97 -0.39
N LYS A 219 86.10 -56.40 0.78
CA LYS A 219 86.85 -57.28 1.70
C LYS A 219 87.21 -58.63 1.06
N ALA A 220 86.29 -59.22 0.29
CA ALA A 220 86.55 -60.46 -0.44
C ALA A 220 87.58 -60.28 -1.56
N ILE A 221 87.54 -59.17 -2.29
CA ILE A 221 88.54 -58.85 -3.33
C ILE A 221 89.92 -58.64 -2.72
N ILE A 222 90.00 -57.95 -1.57
CA ILE A 222 91.26 -57.78 -0.83
C ILE A 222 91.83 -59.13 -0.42
N SER A 223 91.01 -60.03 0.14
CA SER A 223 91.47 -61.36 0.56
C SER A 223 91.92 -62.22 -0.63
N PHE A 224 91.17 -62.22 -1.74
CA PHE A 224 91.55 -62.96 -2.95
C PHE A 224 92.82 -62.41 -3.60
N ARG A 225 92.96 -61.08 -3.77
CA ARG A 225 94.18 -60.47 -4.33
C ARG A 225 95.39 -60.68 -3.41
N THR A 226 95.20 -60.59 -2.10
CA THR A 226 96.27 -60.87 -1.13
C THR A 226 96.72 -62.33 -1.23
N ALA A 227 95.77 -63.28 -1.28
CA ALA A 227 96.10 -64.69 -1.45
C ALA A 227 96.78 -64.98 -2.79
N GLU A 228 96.34 -64.34 -3.88
CA GLU A 228 96.97 -64.46 -5.20
C GLU A 228 98.41 -63.95 -5.20
N ILE A 229 98.66 -62.77 -4.65
CA ILE A 229 100.01 -62.19 -4.59
C ILE A 229 100.91 -63.04 -3.68
N LYS A 230 100.41 -63.49 -2.52
CA LYS A 230 101.14 -64.41 -1.64
C LYS A 230 101.50 -65.71 -2.35
N ALA A 231 100.55 -66.34 -3.04
CA ALA A 231 100.80 -67.55 -3.81
C ALA A 231 101.83 -67.33 -4.94
N ARG A 232 101.81 -66.16 -5.61
CA ARG A 232 102.83 -65.81 -6.61
C ARG A 232 104.22 -65.64 -5.97
N VAL A 233 104.32 -64.98 -4.82
CA VAL A 233 105.56 -64.83 -4.06
C VAL A 233 106.10 -66.19 -3.61
N ASP A 234 105.25 -67.05 -3.06
CA ASP A 234 105.61 -68.43 -2.69
C ASP A 234 106.09 -69.24 -3.90
N THR A 235 105.41 -69.11 -5.04
CA THR A 235 105.80 -69.81 -6.28
C THR A 235 107.17 -69.34 -6.76
N THR A 236 107.40 -68.03 -6.83
CA THR A 236 108.71 -67.46 -7.21
C THR A 236 109.80 -67.84 -6.20
N TYR A 237 109.49 -67.89 -4.91
CA TYR A 237 110.43 -68.33 -3.88
C TYR A 237 110.84 -69.81 -4.09
N LEU A 238 109.87 -70.71 -4.29
CA LEU A 238 110.12 -72.14 -4.54
C LEU A 238 110.84 -72.40 -5.89
N GLU A 239 110.51 -71.63 -6.93
CA GLU A 239 111.20 -71.67 -8.22
C GLU A 239 112.67 -71.23 -8.10
N ASN A 240 112.97 -70.19 -7.30
CA ASN A 240 114.34 -69.75 -7.06
C ASN A 240 115.14 -70.73 -6.19
N LEU A 241 114.49 -71.37 -5.20
CA LEU A 241 115.11 -72.43 -4.39
C LEU A 241 115.45 -73.68 -5.23
N SER A 242 114.58 -74.04 -6.19
CA SER A 242 114.82 -75.18 -7.09
C SER A 242 115.81 -74.86 -8.22
N GLY A 243 115.96 -73.58 -8.58
CA GLY A 243 116.96 -73.08 -9.54
C GLY A 243 118.38 -72.92 -8.97
N GLN A 244 118.57 -72.92 -7.65
CA GLN A 244 119.90 -72.93 -7.02
C GLN A 244 120.52 -74.34 -7.06
N SER A 245 121.44 -74.55 -8.00
CA SER A 245 122.37 -75.69 -8.00
C SER A 245 123.19 -75.74 -6.69
N PRO A 246 123.49 -76.92 -6.12
CA PRO A 246 124.09 -77.08 -4.79
C PRO A 246 125.61 -76.81 -4.76
N ASN A 247 126.06 -75.69 -5.31
CA ASN A 247 127.44 -75.27 -5.26
C ASN A 247 127.52 -73.81 -4.78
N LEU A 248 128.24 -73.60 -3.67
CA LEU A 248 128.39 -72.39 -2.84
C LEU A 248 127.39 -72.41 -1.66
N THR A 249 127.75 -72.72 -0.41
CA THR A 249 128.94 -72.29 0.35
C THR A 249 129.32 -73.31 1.44
N THR A 250 130.54 -73.85 1.34
CA THR A 250 131.24 -74.51 2.45
C THR A 250 131.78 -73.42 3.39
N GLY A 251 131.37 -73.43 4.66
CA GLY A 251 132.12 -72.75 5.73
C GLY A 251 131.44 -71.65 6.54
N GLU A 252 130.11 -71.54 6.55
CA GLU A 252 129.41 -70.71 7.55
C GLU A 252 128.99 -71.57 8.76
N PRO A 253 129.17 -71.10 10.01
CA PRO A 253 128.71 -71.82 11.19
C PRO A 253 127.19 -71.97 11.16
N GLU A 254 126.70 -73.14 11.58
CA GLU A 254 125.27 -73.51 11.57
C GLU A 254 124.38 -72.43 12.23
N SER A 255 124.89 -71.75 13.26
CA SER A 255 124.18 -70.64 13.92
C SER A 255 123.94 -69.42 13.02
N GLN A 256 124.84 -69.11 12.08
CA GLN A 256 124.68 -67.97 11.15
C GLN A 256 123.72 -68.30 10.00
N LEU A 257 123.61 -69.57 9.61
CA LEU A 257 122.61 -70.02 8.63
C LEU A 257 121.20 -70.03 9.24
N GLU A 258 121.07 -70.42 10.51
CA GLU A 258 119.80 -70.32 11.24
C GLU A 258 119.37 -68.88 11.46
N GLU A 259 120.30 -67.99 11.81
CA GLU A 259 120.02 -66.55 11.96
C GLU A 259 119.60 -65.91 10.63
N ARG A 260 120.25 -66.25 9.51
CA ARG A 260 119.82 -65.78 8.17
C ARG A 260 118.46 -66.33 7.74
N LYS A 261 118.16 -67.59 8.03
CA LYS A 261 116.84 -68.17 7.76
C LYS A 261 115.75 -67.49 8.59
N ALA A 262 116.03 -67.21 9.86
CA ALA A 262 115.11 -66.50 10.75
C ALA A 262 114.90 -65.04 10.30
N ALA A 263 115.97 -64.33 9.90
CA ALA A 263 115.88 -62.99 9.36
C ALA A 263 115.08 -62.94 8.05
N PHE A 264 115.33 -63.88 7.12
CA PHE A 264 114.59 -63.97 5.87
C PHE A 264 113.12 -64.35 6.06
N GLN A 265 112.82 -65.20 7.05
CA GLN A 265 111.44 -65.50 7.42
C GLN A 265 110.72 -64.29 8.02
N ALA A 266 111.41 -63.48 8.81
CA ALA A 266 110.88 -62.22 9.32
C ALA A 266 110.63 -61.21 8.19
N GLU A 267 111.54 -61.09 7.22
CA GLU A 267 111.36 -60.25 6.02
C GLU A 267 110.20 -60.74 5.14
N MET A 268 109.97 -62.06 5.03
CA MET A 268 108.82 -62.64 4.34
C MET A 268 107.50 -62.34 5.07
N GLU A 269 107.47 -62.43 6.40
CA GLU A 269 106.31 -62.07 7.21
C GLU A 269 106.00 -60.57 7.13
N GLU A 270 107.03 -59.72 7.12
CA GLU A 270 106.92 -58.28 6.87
C GLU A 270 106.35 -57.99 5.48
N LEU A 271 106.89 -58.62 4.43
CA LEU A 271 106.39 -58.51 3.06
C LEU A 271 104.93 -58.97 2.95
N TYR A 272 104.55 -60.06 3.65
CA TYR A 272 103.17 -60.54 3.66
C TYR A 272 102.19 -59.61 4.38
N SER A 273 102.67 -58.83 5.35
CA SER A 273 101.89 -57.76 5.98
C SER A 273 101.77 -56.54 5.06
N GLU A 274 102.85 -56.18 4.36
CA GLU A 274 102.86 -55.06 3.42
C GLU A 274 101.97 -55.34 2.20
N ILE A 275 102.02 -56.55 1.63
CA ILE A 275 101.13 -56.99 0.53
C ILE A 275 99.66 -56.82 0.89
N ALA A 276 99.27 -57.15 2.13
CA ALA A 276 97.89 -56.97 2.58
C ALA A 276 97.51 -55.48 2.61
N SER A 277 98.37 -54.63 3.15
CA SER A 277 98.14 -53.18 3.24
C SER A 277 98.10 -52.48 1.87
N VAL A 278 98.99 -52.87 0.94
CA VAL A 278 99.03 -52.33 -0.42
C VAL A 278 97.82 -52.79 -1.22
N THR A 279 97.41 -54.06 -1.07
CA THR A 279 96.21 -54.59 -1.72
C THR A 279 94.94 -53.87 -1.24
N GLU A 280 94.84 -53.60 0.06
CA GLU A 280 93.76 -52.79 0.64
C GLU A 280 93.74 -51.38 0.04
N MET A 281 94.87 -50.69 -0.01
CA MET A 281 94.99 -49.36 -0.61
C MET A 281 94.58 -49.35 -2.10
N VAL A 282 95.00 -50.35 -2.87
CA VAL A 282 94.66 -50.46 -4.31
C VAL A 282 93.15 -50.68 -4.50
N VAL A 283 92.54 -51.60 -3.74
CA VAL A 283 91.09 -51.85 -3.82
C VAL A 283 90.28 -50.65 -3.35
N GLU A 284 90.76 -49.94 -2.31
CA GLU A 284 90.14 -48.70 -1.84
C GLU A 284 90.12 -47.64 -2.95
N HIS A 285 91.24 -47.45 -3.65
CA HIS A 285 91.36 -46.42 -4.69
C HIS A 285 90.71 -46.80 -6.03
N GLU A 286 90.91 -48.03 -6.51
CA GLU A 286 90.43 -48.48 -7.83
C GLU A 286 88.93 -48.82 -7.85
N ILE A 287 88.39 -49.32 -6.75
CA ILE A 287 87.05 -49.91 -6.72
C ILE A 287 86.15 -49.14 -5.77
N LYS A 288 86.51 -49.08 -4.48
CA LYS A 288 85.61 -48.55 -3.45
C LYS A 288 85.33 -47.06 -3.62
N LYS A 289 86.36 -46.24 -3.88
CA LYS A 289 86.21 -44.80 -4.07
C LYS A 289 85.35 -44.43 -5.29
N PRO A 290 85.58 -44.97 -6.51
CA PRO A 290 84.71 -44.72 -7.66
C PRO A 290 83.25 -45.18 -7.46
N MET A 291 83.04 -46.31 -6.78
CA MET A 291 81.68 -46.79 -6.47
C MET A 291 80.95 -45.83 -5.53
N ASN A 292 81.63 -45.34 -4.49
CA ASN A 292 81.06 -44.35 -3.57
C ASN A 292 80.81 -43.00 -4.27
N GLU A 293 81.71 -42.53 -5.13
CA GLU A 293 81.51 -41.28 -5.88
C GLU A 293 80.32 -41.37 -6.86
N MET A 294 80.15 -42.50 -7.57
CA MET A 294 78.98 -42.72 -8.43
C MET A 294 77.68 -42.78 -7.63
N ARG A 295 77.69 -43.46 -6.46
CA ARG A 295 76.54 -43.50 -5.56
C ARG A 295 76.17 -42.10 -5.08
N ASP A 296 77.14 -41.36 -4.54
CA ASP A 296 76.92 -40.01 -4.02
C ASP A 296 76.40 -39.07 -5.11
N ARG A 297 76.83 -39.26 -6.37
CA ARG A 297 76.29 -38.54 -7.52
C ARG A 297 74.83 -38.93 -7.78
N LYS A 298 74.50 -40.22 -7.82
CA LYS A 298 73.11 -40.71 -7.99
C LYS A 298 72.20 -40.21 -6.85
N ASP A 299 72.69 -40.20 -5.62
CA ASP A 299 71.96 -39.68 -4.46
C ASP A 299 71.73 -38.17 -4.56
N ARG A 300 72.73 -37.40 -5.03
CA ARG A 300 72.53 -35.97 -5.33
C ARG A 300 71.52 -35.74 -6.44
N GLU A 301 71.59 -36.50 -7.54
CA GLU A 301 70.66 -36.37 -8.66
C GLU A 301 69.22 -36.74 -8.24
N THR A 302 69.03 -37.81 -7.46
CA THR A 302 67.71 -38.21 -6.95
C THR A 302 67.16 -37.24 -5.92
N THR A 303 67.97 -36.75 -4.99
CA THR A 303 67.55 -35.72 -4.01
C THR A 303 67.22 -34.41 -4.69
N GLN A 304 68.00 -33.99 -5.70
CA GLN A 304 67.70 -32.80 -6.49
C GLN A 304 66.40 -32.96 -7.27
N ALA A 305 66.19 -34.09 -7.94
CA ALA A 305 64.94 -34.39 -8.63
C ALA A 305 63.73 -34.39 -7.68
N ARG A 306 63.84 -35.06 -6.53
CA ARG A 306 62.81 -35.05 -5.47
C ARG A 306 62.50 -33.63 -4.99
N SER A 307 63.53 -32.82 -4.73
CA SER A 307 63.34 -31.43 -4.31
C SER A 307 62.65 -30.58 -5.38
N ALA A 308 62.98 -30.76 -6.66
CA ALA A 308 62.35 -30.06 -7.76
C ALA A 308 60.86 -30.44 -7.91
N TRP A 309 60.55 -31.74 -7.80
CA TRP A 309 59.17 -32.22 -7.82
C TRP A 309 58.37 -31.74 -6.61
N LEU A 310 58.94 -31.77 -5.40
CA LEU A 310 58.29 -31.22 -4.20
C LEU A 310 58.02 -29.72 -4.35
N ASN A 311 58.99 -28.96 -4.86
CA ASN A 311 58.81 -27.53 -5.12
C ASN A 311 57.72 -27.27 -6.17
N TYR A 312 57.64 -28.11 -7.21
CA TYR A 312 56.56 -28.03 -8.20
C TYR A 312 55.19 -28.27 -7.55
N VAL A 313 55.05 -29.33 -6.74
CA VAL A 313 53.80 -29.64 -6.03
C VAL A 313 53.40 -28.50 -5.09
N LEU A 314 54.33 -28.01 -4.26
CA LEU A 314 54.08 -26.91 -3.33
C LEU A 314 53.69 -25.62 -4.06
N SER A 315 54.40 -25.26 -5.11
CA SER A 315 54.11 -24.05 -5.90
C SER A 315 52.75 -24.15 -6.60
N THR A 316 52.38 -25.34 -7.07
CA THR A 316 51.09 -25.59 -7.72
C THR A 316 49.94 -25.47 -6.71
N LEU A 317 50.08 -26.08 -5.52
CA LEU A 317 49.09 -25.98 -4.44
C LEU A 317 48.97 -24.54 -3.92
N ASP A 318 50.07 -23.82 -3.75
CA ASP A 318 50.07 -22.40 -3.36
C ASP A 318 49.37 -21.53 -4.41
N TYR A 319 49.66 -21.76 -5.69
CA TYR A 319 48.97 -21.07 -6.79
C TYR A 319 47.47 -21.34 -6.79
N MET A 320 47.05 -22.61 -6.64
CA MET A 320 45.65 -23.00 -6.54
C MET A 320 44.98 -22.34 -5.34
N GLY A 321 45.65 -22.30 -4.18
CA GLY A 321 45.15 -21.65 -2.97
C GLY A 321 44.99 -20.14 -3.11
N LYS A 322 46.01 -19.44 -3.64
CA LYS A 322 45.94 -18.00 -3.93
C LYS A 322 44.81 -17.67 -4.88
N ARG A 323 44.65 -18.44 -5.96
CA ARG A 323 43.57 -18.25 -6.91
C ARG A 323 42.20 -18.50 -6.25
N LEU A 324 42.05 -19.55 -5.46
CA LEU A 324 40.80 -19.83 -4.73
C LEU A 324 40.44 -18.65 -3.81
N ASN A 325 41.41 -18.08 -3.10
CA ASN A 325 41.19 -16.90 -2.26
C ASN A 325 40.71 -15.68 -3.07
N THR A 326 41.30 -15.43 -4.25
CA THR A 326 40.84 -14.32 -5.12
C THR A 326 39.42 -14.52 -5.63
N ILE A 327 39.06 -15.75 -6.02
CA ILE A 327 37.70 -16.08 -6.46
C ILE A 327 36.70 -15.96 -5.30
N ALA A 328 37.09 -16.43 -4.11
CA ALA A 328 36.26 -16.33 -2.91
C ALA A 328 36.00 -14.87 -2.51
N ALA A 329 37.00 -14.00 -2.61
CA ALA A 329 36.82 -12.56 -2.38
C ALA A 329 35.84 -11.94 -3.39
N CYS A 330 36.04 -12.19 -4.68
CA CYS A 330 35.16 -11.68 -5.73
C CYS A 330 33.71 -12.20 -5.61
N THR A 331 33.54 -13.46 -5.24
CA THR A 331 32.20 -14.06 -4.99
C THR A 331 31.52 -13.39 -3.80
N LYS A 332 32.27 -13.16 -2.71
CA LYS A 332 31.77 -12.47 -1.53
C LYS A 332 31.36 -11.03 -1.84
N ASP A 333 32.16 -10.29 -2.60
CA ASP A 333 31.84 -8.92 -3.01
C ASP A 333 30.56 -8.89 -3.86
N THR A 334 30.39 -9.87 -4.77
CA THR A 334 29.18 -10.00 -5.60
C THR A 334 27.94 -10.30 -4.75
N ASP A 335 28.06 -11.20 -3.77
CA ASP A 335 26.95 -11.56 -2.89
C ASP A 335 26.58 -10.41 -1.92
N GLU A 336 27.57 -9.68 -1.39
CA GLU A 336 27.35 -8.47 -0.59
C GLU A 336 26.66 -7.37 -1.41
N PHE A 337 27.08 -7.17 -2.66
CA PHE A 337 26.44 -6.23 -3.58
C PHE A 337 25.01 -6.66 -3.93
N GLN A 338 24.77 -7.95 -4.16
CA GLN A 338 23.43 -8.50 -4.36
C GLN A 338 22.52 -8.25 -3.14
N GLN A 339 23.04 -8.43 -1.93
CA GLN A 339 22.30 -8.15 -0.70
C GLN A 339 21.97 -6.65 -0.56
N ALA A 340 22.93 -5.78 -0.86
CA ALA A 340 22.72 -4.33 -0.84
C ALA A 340 21.66 -3.91 -1.87
N LEU A 341 21.72 -4.47 -3.09
CA LEU A 341 20.74 -4.22 -4.14
C LEU A 341 19.35 -4.70 -3.75
N ALA A 342 19.23 -5.89 -3.13
CA ALA A 342 17.96 -6.38 -2.61
C ALA A 342 17.37 -5.44 -1.53
N HIS A 343 18.21 -4.87 -0.66
CA HIS A 343 17.77 -3.91 0.34
C HIS A 343 17.32 -2.57 -0.29
N ILE A 344 18.03 -2.10 -1.32
CA ILE A 344 17.64 -0.92 -2.11
C ILE A 344 16.30 -1.19 -2.81
N ASN A 345 16.12 -2.37 -3.40
CA ASN A 345 14.87 -2.78 -4.05
C ASN A 345 13.69 -2.81 -3.07
N GLY A 346 13.88 -3.43 -1.91
CA GLY A 346 12.86 -3.43 -0.84
C GLY A 346 12.51 -2.01 -0.36
N ALA A 347 13.49 -1.12 -0.25
CA ALA A 347 13.25 0.27 0.12
C ALA A 347 12.55 1.07 -0.99
N ALA A 348 12.91 0.84 -2.26
CA ALA A 348 12.31 1.49 -3.42
C ALA A 348 10.86 1.07 -3.61
N THR A 349 10.58 -0.23 -3.61
CA THR A 349 9.21 -0.78 -3.74
C THR A 349 8.28 -0.26 -2.64
N LYS A 350 8.75 -0.21 -1.39
CA LYS A 350 7.97 0.37 -0.27
C LYS A 350 7.64 1.86 -0.47
N ARG A 351 8.60 2.66 -0.97
CA ARG A 351 8.37 4.09 -1.23
C ARG A 351 7.48 4.33 -2.45
N MET A 352 7.56 3.47 -3.47
CA MET A 352 6.70 3.55 -4.66
C MET A 352 5.25 3.14 -4.37
N SER A 353 5.03 2.13 -3.51
CA SER A 353 3.68 1.70 -3.12
C SER A 353 2.91 2.78 -2.33
N ASP A 354 3.62 3.58 -1.54
CA ASP A 354 3.01 4.68 -0.78
C ASP A 354 2.54 5.83 -1.69
N THR A 355 3.16 6.01 -2.86
CA THR A 355 2.79 7.05 -3.84
C THR A 355 1.48 6.72 -4.56
N HIS A 356 1.28 5.47 -4.99
CA HIS A 356 0.05 5.07 -5.71
C HIS A 356 -1.18 4.86 -4.80
N ALA A 357 -0.99 4.73 -3.48
CA ALA A 357 -2.11 4.62 -2.53
C ALA A 357 -2.87 5.95 -2.33
N ALA A 358 -2.34 7.08 -2.80
CA ALA A 358 -2.95 8.41 -2.63
C ALA A 358 -4.01 8.78 -3.69
N THR A 359 -4.36 7.88 -4.62
CA THR A 359 -5.41 8.12 -5.64
C THR A 359 -6.82 7.67 -5.18
N SER A 360 -7.02 7.53 -3.87
CA SER A 360 -8.37 7.54 -3.28
C SER A 360 -8.80 9.01 -3.15
N THR A 361 -9.76 9.41 -3.98
CA THR A 361 -10.36 10.74 -4.00
C THR A 361 -10.77 11.18 -2.58
N PRO A 362 -10.22 12.26 -2.02
CA PRO A 362 -10.76 12.82 -0.80
C PRO A 362 -12.01 13.61 -1.17
N SER A 363 -13.16 13.06 -0.79
CA SER A 363 -14.41 13.78 -0.64
C SER A 363 -14.14 15.10 0.10
N ARG A 364 -14.37 16.18 -0.63
CA ARG A 364 -14.28 17.56 -0.17
C ARG A 364 -15.27 17.78 0.99
N ARG A 365 -14.78 17.72 2.23
CA ARG A 365 -15.39 18.47 3.35
C ARG A 365 -14.42 19.54 3.81
N ARG A 366 -14.79 20.79 3.53
CA ARG A 366 -14.25 21.96 4.24
C ARG A 366 -14.67 21.82 5.70
N THR A 367 -13.72 21.60 6.58
CA THR A 367 -13.84 22.00 7.97
C THR A 367 -12.85 23.12 8.19
N THR A 368 -13.40 24.30 8.44
CA THR A 368 -12.67 25.44 9.00
C THR A 368 -12.30 25.09 10.44
N SER A 369 -11.03 24.79 10.71
CA SER A 369 -10.46 24.90 12.05
C SER A 369 -9.29 25.89 11.99
N GLY A 370 -9.27 26.78 12.98
CA GLY A 370 -8.38 27.94 13.05
C GLY A 370 -6.88 27.60 13.17
N PRO A 371 -6.03 28.62 13.15
CA PRO A 371 -4.59 28.47 12.96
C PRO A 371 -3.94 27.93 14.24
N LEU A 372 -3.38 26.71 14.15
CA LEU A 372 -2.43 26.24 15.15
C LEU A 372 -1.12 26.99 14.97
N SER A 373 -0.71 27.60 16.07
CA SER A 373 0.51 28.37 16.23
C SER A 373 1.76 27.59 15.84
N ALA A 374 2.62 28.33 15.15
CA ALA A 374 3.98 28.06 14.73
C ALA A 374 4.89 27.39 15.79
N PHE A 375 5.71 26.46 15.27
CA PHE A 375 7.12 26.19 15.60
C PHE A 375 7.55 26.16 17.07
N THR A 376 7.93 24.97 17.53
CA THR A 376 9.02 24.79 18.51
C THR A 376 10.13 23.95 17.89
N PRO A 377 11.41 24.36 18.00
CA PRO A 377 12.53 23.67 17.36
C PRO A 377 12.84 22.35 18.08
N MET A 378 13.23 21.33 17.32
CA MET A 378 13.80 20.10 17.85
C MET A 378 15.06 20.41 18.67
N VAL A 379 14.91 20.46 19.99
CA VAL A 379 16.04 20.29 20.91
C VAL A 379 16.36 18.80 20.96
N LYS A 380 17.52 18.42 20.44
CA LYS A 380 18.12 17.09 20.64
C LYS A 380 18.45 16.91 22.12
N LEU A 381 17.47 16.50 22.92
CA LEU A 381 17.71 15.98 24.26
C LEU A 381 18.05 14.48 24.14
N LYS A 382 19.30 14.13 24.40
CA LYS A 382 19.68 12.76 24.75
C LYS A 382 18.84 12.34 25.96
N PRO A 383 18.11 11.21 25.95
CA PRO A 383 17.49 10.73 27.17
C PRO A 383 18.56 10.15 28.10
N ALA A 384 18.45 10.50 29.38
CA ALA A 384 19.02 9.73 30.47
C ALA A 384 18.45 8.31 30.44
N LYS A 385 19.26 7.32 30.85
CA LYS A 385 18.95 5.87 30.99
C LYS A 385 17.50 5.48 30.67
N ALA A 386 17.23 5.07 29.44
CA ALA A 386 16.00 4.36 29.11
C ALA A 386 16.04 2.95 29.73
N LEU A 387 14.89 2.44 30.18
CA LEU A 387 14.77 1.02 30.52
C LEU A 387 15.11 0.18 29.28
N ASP A 388 15.87 -0.89 29.49
CA ASP A 388 16.21 -1.86 28.45
C ASP A 388 14.98 -2.77 28.21
N LEU A 389 14.05 -2.30 27.38
CA LEU A 389 12.88 -3.09 26.96
C LEU A 389 13.18 -3.90 25.70
N PRO A 390 12.62 -5.11 25.54
CA PRO A 390 12.72 -5.88 24.30
C PRO A 390 12.25 -5.07 23.08
N VAL A 391 12.96 -5.18 21.96
CA VAL A 391 12.71 -4.42 20.71
C VAL A 391 11.26 -4.52 20.24
N ALA A 392 10.62 -5.69 20.36
CA ALA A 392 9.22 -5.90 20.01
C ALA A 392 8.24 -5.05 20.84
N LEU A 393 8.57 -4.81 22.11
CA LEU A 393 7.77 -3.98 23.03
C LEU A 393 7.98 -2.49 22.75
N GLN A 394 9.20 -2.10 22.38
CA GLN A 394 9.49 -0.72 21.96
C GLN A 394 8.74 -0.36 20.67
N ASP A 395 8.70 -1.27 19.69
CA ASP A 395 7.94 -1.07 18.45
C ASP A 395 6.43 -1.03 18.72
N ALA A 396 5.90 -1.91 19.57
CA ALA A 396 4.49 -1.89 19.94
C ALA A 396 4.07 -0.58 20.63
N LEU A 397 4.89 -0.06 21.54
CA LEU A 397 4.65 1.23 22.21
C LEU A 397 4.76 2.41 21.24
N ARG A 398 5.68 2.35 20.27
CA ARG A 398 5.83 3.34 19.21
C ARG A 398 4.64 3.35 18.26
N HIS A 399 4.13 2.18 17.86
CA HIS A 399 2.89 2.04 17.12
C HIS A 399 1.69 2.54 17.91
N ALA A 400 1.70 2.34 19.22
CA ALA A 400 0.71 2.88 20.14
C ALA A 400 0.95 4.37 20.49
N GLY A 401 1.97 5.06 19.95
CA GLY A 401 2.21 6.48 20.24
C GLY A 401 2.50 6.81 21.71
N ILE A 402 2.98 5.85 22.50
CA ILE A 402 3.32 6.01 23.92
C ILE A 402 4.84 6.17 24.03
N SER A 403 5.30 7.13 24.85
CA SER A 403 6.73 7.37 25.07
C SER A 403 7.40 6.13 25.68
N PHE A 404 8.64 5.84 25.27
CA PHE A 404 9.47 4.77 25.84
C PHE A 404 10.49 5.30 26.86
N ASN A 405 10.60 6.62 27.02
CA ASN A 405 11.51 7.27 27.97
C ASN A 405 10.86 7.34 29.36
N HIS A 406 10.87 6.23 30.08
CA HIS A 406 10.36 6.13 31.44
C HIS A 406 11.46 5.68 32.39
N ASP A 407 11.48 6.22 33.61
CA ASP A 407 12.50 5.92 34.63
C ASP A 407 12.21 4.61 35.39
N SER A 408 10.98 4.08 35.32
CA SER A 408 10.56 2.83 35.95
C SER A 408 9.42 2.12 35.19
N ILE A 409 9.32 0.81 35.34
CA ILE A 409 8.20 0.00 34.82
C ILE A 409 6.84 0.46 35.37
N GLY A 410 6.78 0.92 36.62
CA GLY A 410 5.55 1.48 37.21
C GLY A 410 5.09 2.73 36.47
N SER A 411 6.01 3.65 36.14
CA SER A 411 5.66 4.86 35.37
C SER A 411 5.21 4.58 33.93
N LEU A 412 5.74 3.52 33.31
CA LEU A 412 5.28 3.05 31.99
C LEU A 412 3.86 2.48 32.10
N GLN A 413 3.59 1.68 33.14
CA GLN A 413 2.27 1.10 33.39
C GLN A 413 1.21 2.18 33.62
N ASP A 414 1.52 3.19 34.43
CA ASP A 414 0.61 4.32 34.68
C ASP A 414 0.34 5.12 33.39
N SER A 415 1.37 5.35 32.58
CA SER A 415 1.21 6.00 31.27
C SER A 415 0.37 5.17 30.30
N LEU A 416 0.46 3.85 30.35
CA LEU A 416 -0.35 2.94 29.53
C LEU A 416 -1.82 2.97 29.95
N ILE A 417 -2.09 2.93 31.26
CA ILE A 417 -3.44 3.02 31.84
C ILE A 417 -4.08 4.37 31.49
N GLN A 418 -3.32 5.46 31.65
CA GLN A 418 -3.78 6.81 31.28
C GLN A 418 -4.11 6.91 29.79
N ALA A 419 -3.23 6.40 28.91
CA ALA A 419 -3.45 6.40 27.47
C ALA A 419 -4.67 5.55 27.06
N GLN A 420 -4.88 4.40 27.73
CA GLN A 420 -6.05 3.56 27.51
C GLN A 420 -7.34 4.28 27.91
N PHE A 421 -7.35 4.92 29.08
CA PHE A 421 -8.50 5.68 29.56
C PHE A 421 -8.83 6.87 28.65
N GLU A 422 -7.82 7.64 28.24
CA GLU A 422 -8.00 8.76 27.31
C GLU A 422 -8.53 8.32 25.94
N ARG A 423 -8.06 7.19 25.42
CA ARG A 423 -8.56 6.63 24.16
C ARG A 423 -9.99 6.12 24.27
N ALA A 424 -10.32 5.42 25.35
CA ALA A 424 -11.68 4.96 25.60
C ALA A 424 -12.65 6.16 25.67
N ARG A 425 -12.25 7.22 26.38
CA ARG A 425 -13.02 8.46 26.47
C ARG A 425 -13.17 9.18 25.13
N LYS A 426 -12.09 9.27 24.34
CA LYS A 426 -12.15 9.84 22.98
C LYS A 426 -13.08 9.03 22.07
N LEU A 427 -13.01 7.71 22.12
CA LEU A 427 -13.89 6.82 21.36
C LEU A 427 -15.36 7.04 21.74
N GLN A 428 -15.65 7.12 23.03
CA GLN A 428 -17.00 7.41 23.52
C GLN A 428 -17.47 8.79 23.03
N HIS A 429 -16.64 9.82 23.13
CA HIS A 429 -16.98 11.15 22.61
C HIS A 429 -17.23 11.16 21.10
N HIS A 430 -16.44 10.41 20.33
CA HIS A 430 -16.66 10.26 18.89
C HIS A 430 -17.97 9.55 18.60
N TYR A 431 -18.31 8.51 19.36
CA TYR A 431 -19.59 7.81 19.23
C TYR A 431 -20.77 8.72 19.54
N GLU A 432 -20.73 9.42 20.68
CA GLU A 432 -21.77 10.36 21.09
C GLU A 432 -21.93 11.48 20.06
N SER A 433 -20.83 12.09 19.62
CA SER A 433 -20.86 13.17 18.63
C SER A 433 -21.32 12.72 17.24
N ALA A 434 -20.97 11.50 16.82
CA ALA A 434 -21.44 10.95 15.55
C ALA A 434 -22.93 10.60 15.62
N SER A 435 -23.37 10.04 16.75
CA SER A 435 -24.78 9.72 17.02
C SER A 435 -25.64 10.98 17.02
N THR A 436 -25.27 12.01 17.79
CA THR A 436 -26.03 13.27 17.83
C THR A 436 -26.05 13.95 16.47
N SER A 437 -24.92 14.04 15.77
CA SER A 437 -24.88 14.62 14.43
C SER A 437 -25.75 13.88 13.42
N ALA A 438 -25.84 12.55 13.51
CA ALA A 438 -26.71 11.75 12.66
C ALA A 438 -28.19 11.98 12.99
N HIS A 439 -28.53 12.04 14.29
CA HIS A 439 -29.89 12.34 14.75
C HIS A 439 -30.34 13.75 14.34
N ASP A 440 -29.48 14.76 14.50
CA ASP A 440 -29.79 16.15 14.11
C ASP A 440 -30.03 16.26 12.60
N SER A 441 -29.18 15.62 11.78
CA SER A 441 -29.36 15.64 10.33
C SER A 441 -30.63 14.90 9.89
N LEU A 442 -31.02 13.84 10.61
CA LEU A 442 -32.27 13.13 10.33
C LEU A 442 -33.49 13.97 10.72
N ALA A 443 -33.45 14.63 11.88
CA ALA A 443 -34.51 15.50 12.37
C ALA A 443 -34.73 16.72 11.46
N GLU A 444 -33.66 17.34 10.96
CA GLU A 444 -33.75 18.45 10.01
C GLU A 444 -34.42 18.01 8.70
N ARG A 445 -34.03 16.83 8.18
CA ARG A 445 -34.61 16.28 6.95
C ARG A 445 -36.08 15.90 7.13
N SER A 446 -36.46 15.29 8.25
CA SER A 446 -37.84 14.90 8.50
C SER A 446 -38.73 16.13 8.74
N SER A 447 -38.27 17.12 9.49
CA SER A 447 -39.00 18.37 9.70
C SER A 447 -39.25 19.10 8.39
N LYS A 448 -38.22 19.20 7.53
CA LYS A 448 -38.38 19.80 6.20
C LYS A 448 -39.36 19.02 5.32
N ALA A 449 -39.29 17.69 5.33
CA ALA A 449 -40.22 16.85 4.59
C ALA A 449 -41.67 17.04 5.09
N ASP A 450 -41.90 17.19 6.39
CA ASP A 450 -43.22 17.45 6.96
C ASP A 450 -43.74 18.84 6.54
N THR A 451 -42.90 19.88 6.59
CA THR A 451 -43.30 21.21 6.13
C THR A 451 -43.61 21.23 4.65
N ASP A 452 -42.80 20.57 3.82
CA ASP A 452 -43.02 20.50 2.38
C ASP A 452 -44.31 19.72 2.07
N SER A 453 -44.58 18.63 2.80
CA SER A 453 -45.83 17.86 2.69
C SER A 453 -47.06 18.71 3.02
N ARG A 454 -47.02 19.49 4.11
CA ARG A 454 -48.11 20.42 4.48
C ARG A 454 -48.32 21.52 3.46
N ILE A 455 -47.25 22.06 2.87
CA ILE A 455 -47.34 23.07 1.81
C ILE A 455 -48.03 22.45 0.58
N ILE A 456 -47.60 21.26 0.17
CA ILE A 456 -48.19 20.56 -0.98
C ILE A 456 -49.67 20.25 -0.73
N SER A 457 -50.04 19.72 0.44
CA SER A 457 -51.45 19.45 0.76
C SER A 457 -52.27 20.74 0.80
N SER A 458 -51.78 21.80 1.43
CA SER A 458 -52.48 23.08 1.47
C SER A 458 -52.72 23.69 0.09
N ALA A 459 -51.76 23.51 -0.84
CA ALA A 459 -51.90 23.96 -2.22
C ALA A 459 -52.88 23.09 -3.03
N LEU A 460 -52.86 21.78 -2.79
CA LEU A 460 -53.74 20.80 -3.44
C LEU A 460 -55.22 21.02 -3.08
N TYR A 461 -55.50 21.35 -1.82
CA TYR A 461 -56.86 21.56 -1.31
C TYR A 461 -57.32 23.02 -1.37
N LYS A 462 -56.48 23.97 -1.80
CA LYS A 462 -56.78 25.42 -1.79
C LYS A 462 -58.06 25.83 -2.52
N TYR A 463 -58.40 25.12 -3.59
CA TYR A 463 -59.57 25.42 -4.43
C TYR A 463 -60.65 24.35 -4.36
N SER A 464 -60.48 23.37 -3.47
CA SER A 464 -61.51 22.40 -3.19
C SER A 464 -62.41 22.87 -2.05
N PRO A 465 -63.74 22.94 -2.25
CA PRO A 465 -64.67 23.19 -1.15
C PRO A 465 -64.80 21.99 -0.18
N PHE A 466 -64.48 20.76 -0.62
CA PHE A 466 -64.60 19.51 0.14
C PHE A 466 -63.40 18.57 -0.10
N GLN A 467 -63.49 17.27 0.18
CA GLN A 467 -62.34 16.35 0.08
C GLN A 467 -61.92 15.99 -1.37
N GLN A 468 -62.72 16.35 -2.38
CA GLN A 468 -62.42 16.09 -3.80
C GLN A 468 -61.41 17.08 -4.39
N ILE A 469 -60.29 16.58 -4.92
CA ILE A 469 -59.21 17.43 -5.44
C ILE A 469 -59.63 18.11 -6.75
N ASN A 470 -60.04 19.37 -6.66
CA ASN A 470 -60.29 20.23 -7.82
C ASN A 470 -59.10 21.16 -8.06
N LEU A 471 -58.31 20.84 -9.10
CA LEU A 471 -57.11 21.61 -9.48
C LEU A 471 -57.44 22.96 -10.15
N THR A 472 -58.69 23.14 -10.60
CA THR A 472 -59.19 24.35 -11.24
C THR A 472 -60.14 25.08 -10.31
N ASN A 473 -60.10 26.42 -10.34
CA ASN A 473 -61.05 27.22 -9.58
C ASN A 473 -62.46 27.02 -10.17
N PRO A 474 -63.46 26.57 -9.38
CA PRO A 474 -64.78 26.24 -9.88
C PRO A 474 -65.48 27.44 -10.55
N LYS A 475 -65.21 28.68 -10.09
CA LYS A 475 -65.75 29.89 -10.72
C LYS A 475 -65.18 30.12 -12.13
N LEU A 476 -63.91 29.80 -12.33
CA LEU A 476 -63.27 29.92 -13.64
C LEU A 476 -63.78 28.84 -14.59
N ASP A 477 -64.01 27.62 -14.10
CA ASP A 477 -64.58 26.53 -14.91
C ASP A 477 -66.03 26.81 -15.32
N GLU A 478 -66.84 27.38 -14.43
CA GLU A 478 -68.18 27.87 -14.75
C GLU A 478 -68.17 29.00 -15.78
N GLN A 479 -67.24 29.95 -15.66
CA GLN A 479 -67.05 31.01 -16.65
C GLN A 479 -66.60 30.45 -18.00
N LEU A 480 -65.71 29.44 -18.02
CA LEU A 480 -65.24 28.80 -19.23
C LEU A 480 -66.38 28.04 -19.93
N LYS A 481 -67.17 27.27 -19.17
CA LYS A 481 -68.40 26.62 -19.66
C LYS A 481 -69.44 27.62 -20.16
N ALA A 482 -69.53 28.81 -19.55
CA ALA A 482 -70.41 29.87 -20.03
C ALA A 482 -69.94 30.45 -21.36
N ILE A 483 -68.64 30.70 -21.49
CA ILE A 483 -68.01 31.16 -22.74
C ILE A 483 -68.12 30.10 -23.83
N GLU A 484 -67.95 28.82 -23.50
CA GLU A 484 -68.09 27.70 -24.44
C GLU A 484 -69.53 27.59 -24.96
N ARG A 485 -70.53 27.72 -24.07
CA ARG A 485 -71.95 27.80 -24.48
C ARG A 485 -72.25 29.03 -25.34
N GLU A 486 -71.63 30.17 -25.04
CA GLU A 486 -71.76 31.38 -25.84
C GLU A 486 -71.12 31.17 -27.23
N LEU A 487 -69.96 30.53 -27.29
CA LEU A 487 -69.27 30.20 -28.54
C LEU A 487 -70.08 29.21 -29.38
N GLU A 488 -70.63 28.14 -28.80
CA GLU A 488 -71.52 27.20 -29.48
C GLU A 488 -72.80 27.86 -29.99
N SER A 489 -73.31 28.87 -29.27
CA SER A 489 -74.46 29.67 -29.74
C SER A 489 -74.05 30.52 -30.94
N LYS A 490 -72.88 31.16 -30.88
CA LYS A 490 -72.35 31.99 -31.97
C LYS A 490 -71.99 31.16 -33.19
N ASP A 491 -71.47 29.95 -33.01
CA ASP A 491 -71.15 29.01 -34.09
C ASP A 491 -72.43 28.49 -34.77
N ARG A 492 -73.50 28.24 -33.99
CA ARG A 492 -74.84 27.98 -34.54
C ARG A 492 -75.42 29.17 -35.32
N GLU A 493 -75.29 30.39 -34.79
CA GLU A 493 -75.69 31.61 -35.52
C GLU A 493 -74.89 31.77 -36.82
N LEU A 494 -73.61 31.39 -36.83
CA LEU A 494 -72.75 31.42 -38.01
C LEU A 494 -73.16 30.36 -39.04
N LEU A 495 -73.47 29.14 -38.60
CA LEU A 495 -74.02 28.07 -39.45
C LEU A 495 -75.40 28.44 -40.03
N GLU A 496 -76.24 29.13 -39.28
CA GLU A 496 -77.51 29.66 -39.79
C GLU A 496 -77.30 30.81 -40.79
N ALA A 497 -76.33 31.69 -40.56
CA ALA A 497 -75.95 32.75 -41.49
C ALA A 497 -75.38 32.19 -42.80
N GLU A 498 -74.53 31.17 -42.72
CA GLU A 498 -73.94 30.49 -43.87
C GLU A 498 -74.99 29.67 -44.65
N GLY A 499 -75.99 29.11 -43.95
CA GLY A 499 -77.15 28.46 -44.57
C GLY A 499 -78.17 29.43 -45.19
N SER A 500 -78.10 30.72 -44.86
CA SER A 500 -79.00 31.77 -45.38
C SER A 500 -78.36 32.69 -46.42
N GLU A 501 -77.06 32.56 -46.69
CA GLU A 501 -76.44 33.12 -47.89
C GLU A 501 -76.62 32.17 -49.09
N LEU A 502 -77.24 32.71 -50.15
CA LEU A 502 -77.50 32.10 -51.47
C LEU A 502 -78.73 31.17 -51.59
N SER A 503 -79.86 31.57 -51.01
CA SER A 503 -81.14 31.15 -51.58
C SER A 503 -81.45 31.94 -52.86
N LEU A 504 -81.59 31.26 -54.00
CA LEU A 504 -82.06 31.78 -55.29
C LEU A 504 -83.47 32.43 -55.24
N SER A 505 -84.14 32.42 -54.09
CA SER A 505 -85.44 33.06 -53.87
C SER A 505 -85.37 34.48 -53.33
N ASP A 506 -84.19 35.01 -52.97
CA ASP A 506 -84.07 36.38 -52.46
C ASP A 506 -84.39 37.43 -53.56
N PRO A 507 -85.34 38.36 -53.32
CA PRO A 507 -85.72 39.40 -54.29
C PRO A 507 -84.55 40.25 -54.78
N LYS A 508 -83.47 40.43 -53.99
CA LYS A 508 -82.28 41.19 -54.41
C LYS A 508 -81.41 40.41 -55.42
N VAL A 509 -81.30 39.10 -55.25
CA VAL A 509 -80.56 38.21 -56.18
C VAL A 509 -81.31 38.07 -57.50
N ARG A 510 -82.65 37.98 -57.47
CA ARG A 510 -83.47 38.00 -58.70
C ARG A 510 -83.36 39.31 -59.47
N ALA A 511 -83.35 40.45 -58.76
CA ALA A 511 -83.18 41.76 -59.40
C ALA A 511 -81.81 41.93 -60.07
N PHE A 512 -80.76 41.31 -59.51
CA PHE A 512 -79.42 41.31 -60.08
C PHE A 512 -79.32 40.42 -61.33
N ILE A 513 -79.85 39.19 -61.27
CA ILE A 513 -79.86 38.27 -62.41
C ILE A 513 -80.70 38.83 -63.56
N ALA A 514 -81.84 39.47 -63.29
CA ALA A 514 -82.66 40.09 -64.33
C ALA A 514 -81.98 41.30 -65.01
N LYS A 515 -81.01 41.95 -64.35
CA LYS A 515 -80.33 43.15 -64.87
C LYS A 515 -79.03 42.85 -65.62
N TYR A 516 -78.39 41.71 -65.35
CA TYR A 516 -77.07 41.38 -65.91
C TYR A 516 -76.95 39.94 -66.46
N GLY A 517 -78.00 39.14 -66.37
CA GLY A 517 -78.05 37.75 -66.86
C GLY A 517 -78.69 37.65 -68.26
N LYS A 518 -77.94 38.10 -69.28
CA LYS A 518 -78.25 38.13 -70.72
C LYS A 518 -79.24 39.19 -71.22
#